data_AF-A0A946E2R3-F1
#
_entry.id   AF-A0A946E2R3-F1
#
_cell.length_a   1.000
_cell.length_b   1.000
_cell.length_c   1.000
_cell.angle_alpha   90.00
_cell.angle_beta   90.00
_cell.angle_gamma   90.00
#
_symmetry.space_group_name_H-M   'P 1'
#
loop_
_entity.id
_entity.type
_entity.pdbx_description
1 polymer ?
#
loop_
_entity_poly.entity_id
_entity_poly.type
_entity_poly.pdbx_seq_one_letter_code
_entity_poly.pdbx_strand_id
1 'polypeptide(L)'
;MAATAIFVTGLRDLGVDAIPLLGGLGVGGLAVALAIRPTLENLISGIILFTDKPIRVGDYCSFGTMFGTVEKISVRSTQFRGDDDTLISIPNAKLANLELVNWKKCEQMLILEVIGLRYETENDQLCSILEKIREMLHDHPRVDRETSRVWFFRYGGLRWKSKSRLSR
;
A
#
# COMPACT_ATOMS: atom_id res chain seq x y z
N MET A 1 19.19 -2.26 -38.62
CA MET A 1 19.63 -2.51 -40.00
C MET A 1 21.16 -2.59 -40.11
N ALA A 2 21.92 -1.59 -39.65
CA ALA A 2 23.39 -1.63 -39.72
C ALA A 2 24.05 -2.67 -38.76
N ALA A 3 23.61 -2.75 -37.50
CA ALA A 3 24.17 -3.69 -36.53
C ALA A 3 23.96 -5.18 -36.92
N THR A 4 22.79 -5.48 -37.49
CA THR A 4 22.47 -6.82 -38.00
C THR A 4 23.29 -7.18 -39.24
N ALA A 5 23.59 -6.21 -40.10
CA ALA A 5 24.43 -6.43 -41.27
C ALA A 5 25.89 -6.72 -40.88
N ILE A 6 26.45 -5.95 -39.94
CA ILE A 6 27.82 -6.13 -39.43
C ILE A 6 28.01 -7.49 -38.78
N PHE A 7 27.03 -7.93 -37.98
CA PHE A 7 27.06 -9.24 -37.32
C PHE A 7 27.01 -10.40 -38.32
N VAL A 8 26.16 -10.30 -39.34
CA VAL A 8 26.02 -11.33 -40.37
C VAL A 8 27.24 -11.39 -41.29
N THR A 9 27.85 -10.25 -41.66
CA THR A 9 29.06 -10.23 -42.47
C THR A 9 30.27 -10.77 -41.70
N GLY A 10 30.45 -10.40 -40.44
CA GLY A 10 31.56 -10.90 -39.62
C GLY A 10 31.48 -12.41 -39.35
N LEU A 11 30.28 -12.98 -39.27
CA LEU A 11 30.10 -14.43 -39.10
C LEU A 11 30.38 -15.25 -40.36
N ARG A 12 30.14 -14.66 -41.54
CA ARG A 12 30.47 -15.30 -42.82
C ARG A 12 31.98 -15.43 -43.01
N ASP A 13 32.76 -14.45 -42.57
CA ASP A 13 34.23 -14.49 -42.63
C ASP A 13 34.83 -15.55 -41.69
N LEU A 14 34.09 -15.97 -40.66
CA LEU A 14 34.46 -17.03 -39.71
C LEU A 14 34.01 -18.44 -40.14
N GLY A 15 33.34 -18.59 -41.29
CA GLY A 15 32.89 -19.89 -41.81
C GLY A 15 31.76 -20.55 -41.01
N VAL A 16 31.04 -19.79 -40.16
CA VAL A 16 29.94 -20.29 -39.33
C VAL A 16 28.60 -19.90 -39.94
N ASP A 17 27.66 -20.85 -40.00
CA ASP A 17 26.30 -20.57 -40.46
C ASP A 17 25.61 -19.58 -39.51
N ALA A 18 25.26 -18.42 -40.06
CA ALA A 18 24.67 -17.33 -39.29
C ALA A 18 23.24 -17.67 -38.79
N ILE A 19 22.50 -18.53 -39.49
CA ILE A 19 21.09 -18.83 -39.16
C ILE A 19 20.94 -19.59 -37.82
N PRO A 20 21.63 -20.73 -37.58
CA PRO A 20 21.59 -21.41 -36.29
C PRO A 20 22.08 -20.53 -35.13
N LEU A 21 23.12 -19.72 -35.37
CA LEU A 21 23.66 -18.83 -34.34
C LEU A 21 22.69 -17.69 -34.00
N LEU A 22 22.05 -17.08 -35.00
CA LEU A 22 21.00 -16.08 -34.78
C LEU A 22 19.79 -16.68 -34.06
N GLY A 23 19.39 -17.91 -34.39
CA GLY A 23 18.35 -18.64 -33.68
C GLY A 23 18.71 -18.88 -32.21
N GLY A 24 19.94 -19.36 -31.94
CA GLY A 24 20.45 -19.58 -30.59
C GLY A 24 20.60 -18.29 -29.77
N LEU A 25 21.05 -17.19 -30.39
CA LEU A 25 21.15 -15.87 -29.76
C LEU A 25 19.79 -15.23 -29.54
N GLY A 26 18.80 -15.46 -30.41
CA GLY A 26 17.43 -15.01 -30.20
C GLY A 26 16.81 -15.67 -28.98
N VAL A 27 16.92 -16.99 -28.85
CA VAL A 27 16.42 -17.74 -27.69
C VAL A 27 17.23 -17.42 -26.42
N GLY A 28 18.56 -17.37 -26.53
CA GLY A 28 19.45 -17.02 -25.42
C GLY A 28 19.25 -15.60 -24.92
N GLY A 29 19.05 -14.63 -25.82
CA GLY A 29 18.74 -13.25 -25.49
C GLY A 29 17.40 -13.09 -24.78
N LEU A 30 16.38 -13.85 -25.20
CA LEU A 30 15.09 -13.89 -24.51
C LEU A 30 15.23 -14.46 -23.09
N ALA A 31 16.00 -15.54 -22.91
CA ALA A 31 16.23 -16.13 -21.60
C ALA A 31 16.91 -15.12 -20.63
N VAL A 32 17.92 -14.38 -21.11
CA VAL A 32 18.58 -13.34 -20.33
C VAL A 32 17.62 -12.18 -20.02
N ALA A 33 16.81 -11.74 -20.99
CA ALA A 33 15.82 -10.69 -20.78
C ALA A 33 14.77 -11.07 -19.73
N LEU A 34 14.30 -12.31 -19.74
CA LEU A 34 13.37 -12.84 -18.74
C LEU A 34 14.02 -12.91 -17.34
N ALA A 35 15.31 -13.26 -17.26
CA ALA A 35 16.04 -13.33 -16.01
C ALA A 35 16.27 -11.94 -15.37
N ILE A 36 16.55 -10.91 -16.17
CA ILE A 36 16.84 -9.56 -15.64
C ILE A 36 15.58 -8.75 -15.30
N ARG A 37 14.43 -9.10 -15.88
CA ARG A 37 13.15 -8.39 -15.72
C ARG A 37 12.83 -8.00 -14.26
N PRO A 38 12.93 -8.89 -13.24
CA PRO A 38 12.59 -8.53 -11.85
C PRO A 38 13.51 -7.45 -11.26
N THR A 39 14.78 -7.43 -11.68
CA THR A 39 15.76 -6.44 -11.22
C THR A 39 15.43 -5.06 -11.78
N LEU A 40 15.11 -5.00 -13.08
CA LEU A 40 14.70 -3.75 -13.74
C LEU A 40 13.39 -3.21 -13.17
N GLU A 41 12.40 -4.07 -12.92
CA GLU A 41 11.14 -3.69 -12.29
C GLU A 41 11.39 -3.04 -10.91
N ASN A 42 12.21 -3.66 -10.05
CA ASN A 42 12.51 -3.09 -8.73
C ASN A 42 13.23 -1.74 -8.80
N LEU A 43 14.13 -1.56 -9.78
CA LEU A 43 14.86 -0.32 -9.97
C LEU A 43 13.93 0.81 -10.43
N ILE A 44 13.10 0.56 -11.44
CA ILE A 44 12.15 1.55 -11.98
C ILE A 44 11.13 1.92 -10.91
N SER A 45 10.58 0.94 -10.19
CA SER A 45 9.67 1.21 -9.07
C SER A 45 10.34 2.03 -7.96
N GLY A 46 11.63 1.77 -7.66
CA GLY A 46 12.38 2.57 -6.71
C GLY A 46 12.52 4.05 -7.13
N ILE A 47 12.79 4.30 -8.41
CA ILE A 47 12.89 5.66 -8.98
C ILE A 47 11.54 6.39 -8.93
N ILE A 48 10.44 5.69 -9.26
CA ILE A 48 9.09 6.25 -9.20
C ILE A 48 8.74 6.61 -7.75
N LEU A 49 8.96 5.70 -6.80
CA LEU A 49 8.73 5.96 -5.37
C LEU A 49 9.54 7.16 -4.86
N PHE A 50 10.76 7.34 -5.37
CA PHE A 50 11.60 8.49 -5.02
C PHE A 50 11.13 9.81 -5.65
N THR A 51 10.62 9.75 -6.89
CA THR A 51 10.22 10.94 -7.66
C THR A 51 8.85 11.45 -7.22
N ASP A 52 7.86 10.56 -7.20
CA ASP A 52 6.47 10.90 -6.86
C ASP A 52 6.28 11.06 -5.35
N LYS A 53 7.18 10.50 -4.54
CA LYS A 53 7.17 10.51 -3.07
C LYS A 53 5.78 10.23 -2.46
N PRO A 54 5.09 9.16 -2.89
CA PRO A 54 3.81 8.78 -2.31
C PRO A 54 3.96 8.46 -0.81
N ILE A 55 5.12 7.87 -0.44
CA ILE A 55 5.56 7.57 0.91
C ILE A 55 6.91 8.23 1.21
N ARG A 56 7.11 8.66 2.45
CA ARG A 56 8.37 9.20 2.95
C ARG A 56 8.84 8.44 4.17
N VAL A 57 10.14 8.52 4.47
CA VAL A 57 10.69 7.99 5.72
C VAL A 57 9.97 8.65 6.90
N GLY A 58 9.49 7.84 7.84
CA GLY A 58 8.67 8.27 8.98
C GLY A 58 7.18 8.40 8.69
N ASP A 59 6.69 8.02 7.50
CA ASP A 59 5.26 7.92 7.23
C ASP A 59 4.71 6.60 7.78
N TYR A 60 3.57 6.66 8.46
CA TYR A 60 2.82 5.48 8.88
C TYR A 60 1.92 5.04 7.74
N CYS A 61 2.12 3.82 7.26
CA CYS A 61 1.44 3.29 6.09
C CYS A 61 0.93 1.88 6.34
N SER A 62 -0.15 1.52 5.65
CA SER A 62 -0.59 0.13 5.56
C SER A 62 -0.44 -0.39 4.14
N PHE A 63 0.04 -1.63 4.03
CA PHE A 63 0.29 -2.32 2.77
C PHE A 63 -0.33 -3.72 2.86
N GLY A 64 -1.42 -3.94 2.12
CA GLY A 64 -2.22 -5.15 2.25
C GLY A 64 -2.79 -5.33 3.66
N THR A 65 -2.35 -6.38 4.37
CA THR A 65 -2.80 -6.70 5.74
C THR A 65 -1.86 -6.23 6.85
N MET A 66 -0.70 -5.70 6.48
CA MET A 66 0.35 -5.27 7.42
C MET A 66 0.35 -3.75 7.57
N PHE A 67 0.79 -3.31 8.74
CA PHE A 67 0.90 -1.90 9.13
C PHE A 67 2.32 -1.64 9.60
N GLY A 68 2.82 -0.43 9.34
CA GLY A 68 4.12 -0.03 9.84
C GLY A 68 4.56 1.35 9.40
N THR A 69 5.62 1.84 10.03
CA THR A 69 6.26 3.11 9.70
C THR A 69 7.40 2.87 8.71
N VAL A 70 7.53 3.70 7.68
CA VAL A 70 8.66 3.62 6.75
C VAL A 70 9.96 3.97 7.49
N GLU A 71 10.89 3.03 7.57
CA GLU A 71 12.20 3.25 8.21
C GLU A 71 13.25 3.68 7.19
N LYS A 72 13.27 3.02 6.03
CA LYS A 72 14.26 3.32 4.99
C LYS A 72 13.77 2.91 3.60
N ILE A 73 13.95 3.80 2.63
CA ILE A 73 13.73 3.51 1.21
C ILE A 73 15.09 3.27 0.56
N SER A 74 15.32 2.06 0.03
CA SER A 74 16.53 1.71 -0.70
C SER A 74 16.21 1.51 -2.19
N VAL A 75 17.26 1.39 -3.03
CA VAL A 75 17.12 1.27 -4.50
C VAL A 75 16.25 0.08 -4.92
N ARG A 76 16.37 -1.07 -4.24
CA ARG A 76 15.63 -2.30 -4.58
C ARG A 76 14.47 -2.64 -3.66
N SER A 77 14.47 -2.12 -2.44
CA SER A 77 13.51 -2.49 -1.40
C SER A 77 13.27 -1.36 -0.42
N THR A 78 12.09 -1.37 0.16
CA THR A 78 11.68 -0.45 1.23
C THR A 78 11.50 -1.24 2.51
N GLN A 79 12.05 -0.70 3.60
CA GLN A 79 11.97 -1.26 4.95
C GLN A 79 10.92 -0.51 5.76
N PHE A 80 10.05 -1.27 6.40
CA PHE A 80 9.02 -0.80 7.31
C PHE A 80 9.28 -1.37 8.69
N ARG A 81 9.00 -0.57 9.72
CA ARG A 81 8.96 -1.00 11.11
C ARG A 81 7.51 -1.26 11.50
N GLY A 82 7.17 -2.51 11.77
CA GLY A 82 5.83 -2.90 12.26
C GLY A 82 5.56 -2.38 13.67
N ASP A 83 4.29 -2.42 14.08
CA ASP A 83 3.86 -2.01 15.43
C ASP A 83 4.44 -2.91 16.53
N ASP A 84 4.81 -4.14 16.17
CA ASP A 84 5.50 -5.12 17.02
C ASP A 84 7.03 -5.00 16.94
N ASP A 85 7.53 -3.85 16.47
CA ASP A 85 8.95 -3.55 16.26
C ASP A 85 9.65 -4.46 15.21
N THR A 86 8.88 -5.21 14.42
CA THR A 86 9.44 -6.07 13.38
C THR A 86 9.94 -5.27 12.17
N LEU A 87 11.09 -5.66 11.62
CA LEU A 87 11.62 -5.07 10.38
C LEU A 87 11.10 -5.84 9.17
N ILE A 88 10.18 -5.22 8.42
CA ILE A 88 9.54 -5.79 7.24
C ILE A 88 10.19 -5.19 5.99
N SER A 89 10.87 -6.03 5.20
CA SER A 89 11.52 -5.62 3.95
C SER A 89 10.72 -6.05 2.72
N ILE A 90 10.27 -5.09 1.92
CA ILE A 90 9.44 -5.32 0.72
C ILE A 90 10.19 -4.87 -0.54
N PRO A 91 10.33 -5.71 -1.57
CA PRO A 91 10.86 -5.28 -2.87
C PRO A 91 10.02 -4.15 -3.48
N ASN A 92 10.66 -3.14 -4.06
CA ASN A 92 9.96 -1.96 -4.58
C ASN A 92 8.96 -2.33 -5.70
N ALA A 93 9.27 -3.33 -6.53
CA ALA A 93 8.35 -3.82 -7.56
C ALA A 93 7.08 -4.41 -6.94
N LYS A 94 7.20 -5.13 -5.83
CA LYS A 94 6.05 -5.67 -5.11
C LYS A 94 5.26 -4.55 -4.45
N LEU A 95 5.95 -3.59 -3.85
CA LEU A 95 5.34 -2.44 -3.19
C LEU A 95 4.52 -1.58 -4.16
N ALA A 96 5.02 -1.36 -5.38
CA ALA A 96 4.31 -0.62 -6.42
C ALA A 96 3.03 -1.33 -6.92
N ASN A 97 2.96 -2.65 -6.78
CA ASN A 97 1.78 -3.45 -7.14
C ASN A 97 0.77 -3.61 -5.98
N LEU A 98 1.14 -3.19 -4.76
CA LEU A 98 0.27 -3.29 -3.59
C LEU A 98 -0.51 -2.00 -3.40
N GLU A 99 -1.73 -2.13 -2.89
CA GLU A 99 -2.48 -0.97 -2.39
C GLU A 99 -1.78 -0.42 -1.14
N LEU A 100 -1.33 0.83 -1.25
CA LEU A 100 -0.67 1.58 -0.19
C LEU A 100 -1.60 2.66 0.33
N VAL A 101 -1.87 2.64 1.63
CA VAL A 101 -2.62 3.70 2.32
C VAL A 101 -1.68 4.44 3.26
N ASN A 102 -1.53 5.75 3.03
CA ASN A 102 -0.71 6.62 3.86
C ASN A 102 -1.59 7.34 4.90
N TRP A 103 -1.49 6.89 6.15
CA TRP A 103 -2.29 7.44 7.25
C TRP A 103 -1.76 8.78 7.74
N LYS A 104 -0.47 9.07 7.54
CA LYS A 104 0.12 10.35 7.96
C LYS A 104 -0.35 11.53 7.12
N LYS A 105 -0.76 11.27 5.87
CA LYS A 105 -1.38 12.27 4.98
C LYS A 105 -2.90 12.39 5.16
N CYS A 106 -3.49 11.67 6.12
CA CYS A 106 -4.92 11.77 6.42
C CYS A 106 -5.19 13.08 7.18
N GLU A 107 -5.80 14.06 6.50
CA GLU A 107 -6.14 15.36 7.11
C GLU A 107 -7.29 15.24 8.11
N GLN A 108 -8.29 14.43 7.78
CA GLN A 108 -9.45 14.17 8.62
C GLN A 108 -9.70 12.66 8.67
N MET A 109 -9.61 12.09 9.87
CA MET A 109 -9.90 10.68 10.08
C MET A 109 -11.38 10.46 10.35
N LEU A 110 -12.03 9.66 9.52
CA LEU A 110 -13.41 9.25 9.74
C LEU A 110 -13.47 8.26 10.92
N ILE A 111 -14.21 8.62 11.97
CA ILE A 111 -14.51 7.74 13.10
C ILE A 111 -15.95 7.24 12.94
N LEU A 112 -16.11 5.94 12.71
CA LEU A 112 -17.40 5.27 12.59
C LEU A 112 -17.60 4.35 13.80
N GLU A 113 -18.25 4.87 14.83
CA GLU A 113 -18.56 4.12 16.03
C GLU A 113 -20.06 3.84 16.15
N VAL A 114 -20.38 2.63 16.61
CA VAL A 114 -21.77 2.19 16.85
C VAL A 114 -21.94 2.00 18.35
N ILE A 115 -22.67 2.92 18.98
CA ILE A 115 -22.96 2.85 20.41
C ILE A 115 -24.18 1.94 20.61
N GLY A 116 -23.97 0.83 21.31
CA GLY A 116 -25.04 -0.08 21.71
C GLY A 116 -25.81 0.47 22.91
N LEU A 117 -27.13 0.62 22.76
CA LEU A 117 -28.03 0.97 23.86
C LEU A 117 -28.77 -0.26 24.35
N ARG A 118 -29.20 -0.22 25.61
CA ARG A 118 -30.05 -1.25 26.22
C ARG A 118 -31.42 -1.28 25.54
N TYR A 119 -32.02 -2.46 25.43
CA TYR A 119 -33.33 -2.63 24.77
C TYR A 119 -34.46 -1.95 25.53
N GLU A 120 -34.28 -1.77 26.84
CA GLU A 120 -35.22 -1.08 27.72
C GLU A 120 -35.16 0.46 27.57
N THR A 121 -34.29 0.98 26.71
CA THR A 121 -34.19 2.43 26.46
C THR A 121 -35.43 2.90 25.71
N GLU A 122 -36.22 3.77 26.34
CA GLU A 122 -37.42 4.33 25.75
C GLU A 122 -37.09 5.31 24.61
N ASN A 123 -38.07 5.61 23.76
CA ASN A 123 -37.87 6.51 22.61
C ASN A 123 -37.43 7.91 23.04
N ASP A 124 -38.03 8.45 24.10
CA ASP A 124 -37.67 9.77 24.63
C ASP A 124 -36.22 9.81 25.16
N GLN A 125 -35.79 8.71 25.81
CA GLN A 125 -34.42 8.55 26.27
C GLN A 125 -33.44 8.45 25.09
N LEU A 126 -33.81 7.72 24.03
CA LEU A 126 -33.01 7.63 22.81
C LEU A 126 -32.82 9.01 22.16
N CYS A 127 -33.89 9.79 22.00
CA CYS A 127 -33.81 11.15 21.48
C CYS A 127 -32.90 12.03 22.36
N SER A 128 -33.04 11.96 23.68
CA SER A 128 -32.16 12.70 24.60
C SER A 128 -30.69 12.31 24.50
N ILE A 129 -30.39 11.02 24.33
CA ILE A 129 -29.02 10.53 24.16
C ILE A 129 -28.43 11.03 22.83
N LEU A 130 -29.20 10.97 21.74
CA LEU A 130 -28.75 11.44 20.42
C LEU A 130 -28.42 12.93 20.43
N GLU A 131 -29.26 13.76 21.06
CA GLU A 131 -28.99 15.19 21.20
C GLU A 131 -27.74 15.45 22.04
N LYS A 132 -27.59 14.79 23.20
CA LYS A 132 -26.39 14.95 24.05
C LYS A 132 -25.10 14.54 23.35
N ILE A 133 -25.11 13.46 22.56
CA ILE A 133 -23.93 13.05 21.79
C ILE A 133 -23.63 14.09 20.71
N ARG A 134 -24.66 14.63 20.04
CA ARG A 134 -24.49 15.68 19.04
C ARG A 134 -23.88 16.95 19.64
N GLU A 135 -24.38 17.40 20.79
CA GLU A 135 -23.82 18.53 21.53
C GLU A 135 -22.36 18.28 21.90
N MET A 136 -22.06 17.11 22.48
CA MET A 136 -20.70 16.73 22.86
C MET A 136 -19.74 16.74 21.67
N LEU A 137 -20.16 16.20 20.52
CA LEU A 137 -19.32 16.18 19.31
C LEU A 137 -19.12 17.59 18.73
N HIS A 138 -20.16 18.43 18.76
CA HIS A 138 -20.09 19.80 18.25
C HIS A 138 -19.14 20.68 19.10
N ASP A 139 -19.11 20.46 20.41
CA ASP A 139 -18.25 21.22 21.33
C ASP A 139 -16.81 20.69 21.38
N HIS A 140 -16.53 19.51 20.82
CA HIS A 140 -15.21 18.91 20.88
C HIS A 140 -14.23 19.56 19.88
N PRO A 141 -13.07 20.10 20.34
CA PRO A 141 -12.18 20.92 19.50
C PRO A 141 -11.45 20.17 18.38
N ARG A 142 -11.45 18.83 18.41
CA ARG A 142 -10.84 17.97 17.38
C ARG A 142 -11.85 17.33 16.42
N VAL A 143 -13.13 17.66 16.54
CA VAL A 143 -14.19 17.14 15.68
C VAL A 143 -14.59 18.24 14.72
N ASP A 144 -14.65 17.90 13.44
CA ASP A 144 -15.19 18.80 12.44
C ASP A 144 -16.73 18.84 12.56
N ARG A 145 -17.24 20.05 12.79
CA ARG A 145 -18.65 20.30 13.08
C ARG A 145 -19.54 20.04 11.87
N GLU A 146 -19.06 20.33 10.66
CA GLU A 146 -19.85 20.22 9.43
C GLU A 146 -20.06 18.77 8.99
N THR A 147 -19.09 17.91 9.29
CA THR A 147 -19.09 16.50 8.86
C THR A 147 -19.57 15.53 9.95
N SER A 148 -19.64 15.97 11.21
CA SER A 148 -20.16 15.15 12.31
C SER A 148 -21.65 14.83 12.11
N ARG A 149 -21.99 13.54 12.18
CA ARG A 149 -23.37 13.09 12.04
C ARG A 149 -23.68 12.00 13.06
N VAL A 150 -24.82 12.15 13.72
CA VAL A 150 -25.34 11.20 14.69
C VAL A 150 -26.77 10.88 14.30
N TRP A 151 -27.03 9.62 13.97
CA TRP A 151 -28.35 9.14 13.62
C TRP A 151 -28.59 7.76 14.25
N PHE A 152 -29.86 7.46 14.47
CA PHE A 152 -30.28 6.12 14.82
C PHE A 152 -30.09 5.20 13.61
N PHE A 153 -29.28 4.14 13.76
CA PHE A 153 -29.02 3.20 12.67
C PHE A 153 -30.01 2.02 12.68
N ARG A 154 -30.09 1.28 13.80
CA ARG A 154 -30.92 0.08 13.91
C ARG A 154 -31.11 -0.36 15.37
N TYR A 155 -32.27 -0.95 15.68
CA TYR A 155 -32.49 -1.73 16.90
C TYR A 155 -31.82 -3.10 16.78
N GLY A 156 -30.86 -3.40 17.65
CA GLY A 156 -30.16 -4.68 17.68
C GLY A 156 -29.15 -4.85 16.54
N GLY A 157 -27.87 -4.69 16.88
CA GLY A 157 -26.75 -4.95 15.98
C GLY A 157 -25.54 -5.40 16.77
N LEU A 158 -25.51 -6.68 17.17
CA LEU A 158 -24.27 -7.32 17.64
C LEU A 158 -23.25 -7.27 16.51
N ARG A 159 -22.28 -6.36 16.60
CA ARG A 159 -21.04 -6.43 15.82
C ARG A 159 -19.87 -6.51 16.78
N TRP A 160 -19.63 -7.73 17.26
CA TRP A 160 -18.38 -8.06 17.93
C TRP A 160 -17.25 -8.03 16.88
N LYS A 161 -16.36 -7.05 16.96
CA LYS A 161 -15.00 -7.16 16.41
C LYS A 161 -14.03 -6.97 17.57
N SER A 162 -13.68 -8.08 18.21
CA SER A 162 -12.46 -8.13 19.01
C SER A 162 -11.26 -8.09 18.08
N LYS A 163 -10.41 -7.07 18.24
CA LYS A 163 -8.97 -7.20 18.03
C LYS A 163 -8.29 -6.60 19.25
N SER A 164 -8.19 -7.41 20.31
CA SER A 164 -7.19 -7.19 21.35
C SER A 164 -5.82 -7.60 20.81
N ARG A 165 -4.87 -6.66 20.80
CA ARG A 165 -3.47 -6.92 21.21
C ARG A 165 -2.78 -5.58 21.48
N LEU A 166 -2.86 -5.12 22.73
CA LEU A 166 -1.87 -4.21 23.31
C LEU A 166 -0.94 -5.05 24.19
N SER A 167 0.36 -4.81 23.96
CA SER A 167 1.53 -5.02 24.81
C SER A 167 1.90 -6.45 25.24
N ARG A 168 3.09 -6.88 24.80
CA ARG A 168 4.25 -6.74 25.68
C ARG A 168 5.27 -5.84 25.02
#